data_AF-A0A151ERB7-F1
#
_entry.id   AF-A0A151ERB7-F1
#
_cell.length_a   1.000
_cell.length_b   1.000
_cell.length_c   1.000
_cell.angle_alpha   90.00
_cell.angle_beta   90.00
_cell.angle_gamma   90.00
#
_symmetry.space_group_name_H-M   'P 1'
#
loop_
_entity.id
_entity.type
_entity.pdbx_description
1 polymer ?
#
loop_
_entity_poly.entity_id
_entity_poly.type
_entity_poly.pdbx_seq_one_letter_code
_entity_poly.pdbx_strand_id
1 'polypeptide(L)'
;MTVCVTAQKDKYTLAAAPLTQLTSKPKMFKKLLKKALKYIDGHIGCVYVDREFFNVPYISVLEEFHLPYLMPAKKNKKIKRIIKETKNFPAVMPYTMRRYKKTVEFTLVLVKDKKGKVRAFATTLLVDVSQADNLFDLYGNRWSIETSYSMLGEVRTKTASVTYAVRWFLVLFGLLLRNGYYLFKRLP
;
A
#
# COMPACT_ATOMS: atom_id res chain seq x y z
N MET A 1 8.27 7.95 -2.54
CA MET A 1 7.25 7.24 -1.75
C MET A 1 6.04 8.14 -1.66
N THR A 2 4.85 7.61 -1.90
CA THR A 2 3.61 8.38 -1.84
C THR A 2 2.60 7.66 -0.96
N VAL A 3 1.79 8.42 -0.24
CA VAL A 3 0.64 7.94 0.50
C VAL A 3 -0.58 8.61 -0.10
N CYS A 4 -1.48 7.80 -0.61
CA CYS A 4 -2.77 8.23 -1.12
C CYS A 4 -3.86 7.68 -0.22
N VAL A 5 -4.90 8.49 -0.03
CA VAL A 5 -6.12 8.08 0.67
C VAL A 5 -7.21 7.97 -0.37
N THR A 6 -7.98 6.89 -0.26
CA THR A 6 -9.19 6.70 -1.04
C THR A 6 -10.36 6.73 -0.06
N ALA A 7 -11.30 7.64 -0.27
CA ALA A 7 -12.52 7.75 0.51
C ALA A 7 -13.70 7.58 -0.45
N GLN A 8 -14.45 6.50 -0.28
CA GLN A 8 -15.53 6.09 -1.19
C GLN A 8 -15.03 5.96 -2.65
N LYS A 9 -15.35 6.93 -3.52
CA LYS A 9 -14.97 6.99 -4.95
C LYS A 9 -13.87 8.01 -5.23
N ASP A 10 -13.55 8.87 -4.27
CA ASP A 10 -12.58 9.93 -4.44
C ASP A 10 -11.20 9.52 -3.93
N LYS A 11 -10.19 9.93 -4.68
CA LYS A 11 -8.80 9.48 -4.51
C LYS A 11 -7.91 10.69 -4.36
N TYR A 12 -7.54 11.02 -3.13
CA TYR A 12 -6.70 12.17 -2.80
C TYR A 12 -5.30 11.75 -2.41
N THR A 13 -4.29 12.43 -2.94
CA THR A 13 -2.92 12.24 -2.46
C THR A 13 -2.67 13.17 -1.29
N LEU A 14 -2.53 12.63 -0.08
CA LEU A 14 -2.33 13.43 1.13
C LEU A 14 -0.86 13.78 1.38
N ALA A 15 0.06 12.89 1.01
CA ALA A 15 1.47 13.12 1.25
C ALA A 15 2.36 12.41 0.22
N ALA A 16 3.42 13.10 -0.19
CA ALA A 16 4.47 12.56 -1.04
C ALA A 16 5.83 12.91 -0.43
N ALA A 17 6.77 11.97 -0.44
CA ALA A 17 8.14 12.19 -0.04
C ALA A 17 9.13 11.64 -1.08
N PRO A 18 10.17 12.42 -1.42
CA PRO A 18 11.26 11.91 -2.24
C PRO A 18 12.02 10.82 -1.47
N LEU A 19 12.44 9.77 -2.19
CA LEU A 19 13.35 8.77 -1.64
C LEU A 19 14.74 9.05 -2.17
N THR A 20 15.64 9.52 -1.31
CA THR A 20 17.08 9.60 -1.61
C THR A 20 17.78 8.34 -1.10
N GLN A 21 18.93 8.00 -1.68
CA GLN A 21 19.72 6.82 -1.27
C GLN A 21 20.16 6.88 0.20
N LEU A 22 20.32 8.08 0.74
CA LEU A 22 20.75 8.34 2.12
C LEU A 22 19.62 8.23 3.16
N THR A 23 18.36 8.11 2.71
CA THR A 23 17.21 8.11 3.63
C THR A 23 16.86 6.69 4.08
N SER A 24 16.77 6.48 5.39
CA SER A 24 16.19 5.26 5.95
C SER A 24 14.72 5.13 5.53
N LYS A 25 14.46 4.23 4.57
CA LYS A 25 13.13 4.03 3.98
C LYS A 25 12.04 3.76 5.02
N PRO A 26 12.23 2.94 6.08
CA PRO A 26 11.22 2.75 7.13
C PRO A 26 10.94 4.00 7.97
N LYS A 27 11.99 4.79 8.27
CA LYS A 27 11.81 6.05 9.02
C LYS A 27 11.04 7.07 8.20
N MET A 28 11.30 7.14 6.89
CA MET A 28 10.54 7.98 5.97
C MET A 28 9.08 7.51 5.84
N PHE A 29 8.85 6.20 5.72
CA PHE A 29 7.52 5.61 5.70
C PHE A 29 6.71 6.01 6.94
N LYS A 30 7.29 5.87 8.14
CA LYS A 30 6.68 6.31 9.40
C LYS A 30 6.36 7.80 9.41
N LYS A 31 7.31 8.65 8.98
CA LYS A 31 7.09 10.11 8.91
C LYS A 31 5.97 10.47 7.93
N LEU A 32 5.93 9.79 6.79
CA LEU A 32 4.94 10.02 5.74
C LEU A 32 3.54 9.60 6.19
N LEU A 33 3.42 8.40 6.79
CA LEU A 33 2.18 7.95 7.43
C LEU A 33 1.73 8.93 8.51
N LYS A 34 2.60 9.28 9.46
CA LYS A 34 2.28 10.25 10.52
C LYS A 34 1.77 11.58 9.95
N LYS A 35 2.34 12.06 8.83
CA LYS A 35 1.87 13.29 8.18
C LYS A 35 0.49 13.09 7.53
N ALA A 36 0.27 12.00 6.82
CA ALA A 36 -1.00 11.72 6.16
C ALA A 36 -2.15 11.54 7.17
N LEU A 37 -1.90 10.81 8.26
CA LEU A 37 -2.88 10.54 9.32
C LEU A 37 -3.37 11.81 10.02
N LYS A 38 -2.59 12.89 10.05
CA LYS A 38 -3.03 14.18 10.61
C LYS A 38 -4.21 14.82 9.88
N TYR A 39 -4.46 14.42 8.64
CA TYR A 39 -5.52 14.98 7.80
C TYR A 39 -6.69 14.01 7.63
N ILE A 40 -6.68 12.88 8.34
CA ILE A 40 -7.74 11.87 8.29
C ILE A 40 -8.44 11.91 9.64
N ASP A 41 -9.62 12.50 9.66
CA ASP A 41 -10.52 12.42 10.81
C ASP A 41 -11.46 11.24 10.62
N GLY A 42 -11.41 10.26 11.53
CA GLY A 42 -12.31 9.11 11.54
C GLY A 42 -11.64 7.73 11.37
N HIS A 43 -12.45 6.72 11.08
CA HIS A 43 -12.03 5.33 11.03
C HIS A 43 -11.28 4.99 9.72
N ILE A 44 -10.07 4.45 9.84
CA ILE A 44 -9.28 3.98 8.72
C ILE A 44 -9.66 2.53 8.42
N GLY A 45 -10.37 2.30 7.31
CA GLY A 45 -10.82 0.97 6.92
C GLY A 45 -9.68 0.00 6.62
N CYS A 46 -8.76 0.38 5.73
CA CYS A 46 -7.60 -0.44 5.38
C CYS A 46 -6.51 0.38 4.69
N VAL A 47 -5.25 0.09 5.02
CA VAL A 47 -4.07 0.60 4.33
C VAL A 47 -3.58 -0.45 3.33
N TYR A 48 -3.69 -0.14 2.03
CA TYR A 48 -3.12 -0.96 0.97
C TYR A 48 -1.63 -0.67 0.82
N VAL A 49 -0.81 -1.70 0.99
CA VAL A 49 0.65 -1.56 0.94
C VAL A 49 1.24 -2.46 -0.12
N ASP A 50 2.21 -1.94 -0.88
CA ASP A 50 2.87 -2.72 -1.92
C ASP A 50 3.70 -3.89 -1.38
N ARG A 51 3.83 -4.91 -2.22
CA ARG A 51 4.63 -6.10 -1.94
C ARG A 51 6.07 -5.76 -1.52
N GLU A 52 6.64 -4.67 -2.03
CA GLU A 52 8.01 -4.28 -1.72
C GLU A 52 8.24 -4.03 -0.21
N PHE A 53 7.21 -3.55 0.48
CA PHE A 53 7.21 -3.24 1.91
C PHE A 53 6.99 -4.45 2.80
N PHE A 54 6.81 -5.65 2.23
CA PHE A 54 6.69 -6.89 3.00
C PHE A 54 8.03 -7.24 3.69
N ASN A 55 8.29 -6.59 4.83
CA ASN A 55 9.46 -6.75 5.68
C ASN A 55 9.14 -6.24 7.08
N VAL A 56 9.76 -6.86 8.10
CA VAL A 56 9.52 -6.59 9.53
C VAL A 56 9.54 -5.08 9.87
N PRO A 57 10.50 -4.26 9.41
CA PRO A 57 10.52 -2.84 9.79
C PRO A 57 9.31 -2.02 9.34
N TYR A 58 8.67 -2.36 8.20
CA TYR A 58 7.49 -1.63 7.73
C TYR A 58 6.22 -2.14 8.41
N ILE A 59 6.11 -3.45 8.59
CA ILE A 59 4.98 -4.06 9.30
C ILE A 59 4.93 -3.56 10.75
N SER A 60 6.08 -3.49 11.43
CA SER A 60 6.15 -2.90 12.78
C SER A 60 5.69 -1.45 12.83
N VAL A 61 5.88 -0.66 11.75
CA VAL A 61 5.36 0.71 11.70
C VAL A 61 3.84 0.71 11.58
N LEU A 62 3.26 -0.20 10.78
CA LEU A 62 1.80 -0.32 10.67
C LEU A 62 1.16 -0.78 11.98
N GLU A 63 1.79 -1.74 12.68
CA GLU A 63 1.39 -2.18 14.02
C GLU A 63 1.47 -1.05 15.05
N GLU A 64 2.53 -0.24 15.02
CA GLU A 64 2.71 0.91 15.93
C GLU A 64 1.58 1.95 15.79
N PHE A 65 1.05 2.13 14.58
CA PHE A 65 -0.09 3.03 14.34
C PHE A 65 -1.45 2.33 14.47
N HIS A 66 -1.49 1.05 14.84
CA HIS A 66 -2.70 0.23 14.91
C HIS A 66 -3.52 0.26 13.61
N LEU A 67 -2.86 0.31 12.45
CA LEU A 67 -3.53 0.44 11.16
C LEU A 67 -3.91 -0.93 10.60
N PRO A 68 -5.20 -1.17 10.28
CA PRO A 68 -5.57 -2.33 9.49
C PRO A 68 -4.91 -2.24 8.11
N TYR A 69 -4.29 -3.32 7.64
CA TYR A 69 -3.59 -3.29 6.35
C TYR A 69 -3.82 -4.54 5.51
N LEU A 70 -3.61 -4.39 4.20
CA LEU A 70 -3.59 -5.47 3.24
C LEU A 70 -2.41 -5.29 2.29
N MET A 71 -1.56 -6.31 2.19
CA MET A 71 -0.40 -6.29 1.30
C MET A 71 -0.13 -7.66 0.68
N PRO A 72 0.43 -7.75 -0.53
CA PRO A 72 0.86 -9.03 -1.08
C PRO A 72 2.14 -9.49 -0.37
N ALA A 73 2.15 -10.72 0.13
CA ALA A 73 3.30 -11.31 0.77
C ALA A 73 4.35 -11.73 -0.27
N LYS A 74 5.64 -11.48 0.01
CA LYS A 74 6.74 -12.04 -0.81
C LYS A 74 6.85 -13.53 -0.54
N LYS A 75 6.90 -14.32 -1.62
CA LYS A 75 7.05 -15.78 -1.55
C LYS A 75 8.48 -16.19 -1.15
N ASN A 76 8.82 -16.02 0.12
CA ASN A 76 10.06 -16.50 0.70
C ASN A 76 10.04 -18.03 0.84
N LYS A 77 11.20 -18.66 1.11
CA LYS A 77 11.31 -20.13 1.27
C LYS A 77 10.23 -20.71 2.20
N LYS A 78 9.96 -20.06 3.34
CA LYS A 78 8.92 -20.45 4.31
C LYS A 78 7.50 -20.38 3.71
N ILE A 79 7.12 -19.25 3.10
CA ILE A 79 5.79 -19.11 2.47
C ILE A 79 5.64 -20.08 1.29
N LYS A 80 6.70 -20.32 0.50
CA LYS A 80 6.66 -21.32 -0.58
C LYS A 80 6.43 -22.74 -0.03
N ARG A 81 7.03 -23.08 1.11
CA ARG A 81 6.80 -24.36 1.79
C ARG A 81 5.35 -24.48 2.26
N ILE A 82 4.83 -23.46 2.93
CA ILE A 82 3.42 -23.40 3.36
C ILE A 82 2.48 -23.57 2.16
N ILE A 83 2.74 -22.88 1.05
CA ILE A 83 1.93 -23.02 -0.18
C ILE A 83 1.94 -24.46 -0.72
N LYS A 84 3.07 -25.19 -0.62
CA LYS A 84 3.16 -26.59 -1.07
C LYS A 84 2.44 -27.55 -0.13
N GLU A 85 2.50 -27.29 1.18
CA GLU A 85 1.87 -28.10 2.22
C GLU A 85 0.34 -27.86 2.27
N THR A 86 -0.12 -26.70 1.80
CA THR A 86 -1.53 -26.33 1.73
C THR A 86 -2.23 -27.09 0.60
N LYS A 87 -3.17 -27.98 0.96
CA LYS A 87 -3.96 -28.76 -0.01
C LYS A 87 -5.21 -28.00 -0.48
N ASN A 88 -5.90 -27.31 0.43
CA ASN A 88 -7.16 -26.63 0.16
C ASN A 88 -6.96 -25.11 0.10
N PHE A 89 -7.59 -24.46 -0.88
CA PHE A 89 -7.58 -23.01 -1.04
C PHE A 89 -9.03 -22.51 -1.16
N PRO A 90 -9.34 -21.31 -0.64
CA PRO A 90 -8.44 -20.40 0.07
C PRO A 90 -8.05 -20.91 1.47
N ALA A 91 -6.89 -20.47 1.97
CA ALA A 91 -6.39 -20.83 3.29
C ALA A 91 -6.04 -19.57 4.08
N VAL A 92 -6.52 -19.48 5.31
CA VAL A 92 -6.29 -18.38 6.24
C VAL A 92 -5.56 -18.95 7.45
N MET A 93 -4.43 -18.36 7.82
CA MET A 93 -3.66 -18.81 8.98
C MET A 93 -2.90 -17.67 9.65
N PRO A 94 -2.68 -17.73 10.96
CA PRO A 94 -1.77 -16.81 11.64
C PRO A 94 -0.34 -17.05 11.14
N TYR A 95 0.43 -15.97 11.01
CA TYR A 95 1.81 -16.02 10.56
C TYR A 95 2.68 -15.00 11.28
N THR A 96 3.76 -15.51 11.86
CA THR A 96 4.74 -14.71 12.58
C THR A 96 6.02 -14.56 11.76
N MET A 97 6.46 -13.32 11.57
CA MET A 97 7.78 -12.99 11.01
C MET A 97 8.69 -12.45 12.10
N ARG A 98 9.90 -12.98 12.15
CA ARG A 98 10.96 -12.51 13.05
C ARG A 98 12.15 -12.00 12.27
N ARG A 99 12.70 -10.87 12.70
CA ARG A 99 13.98 -10.33 12.23
C ARG A 99 14.75 -9.75 13.41
N TYR A 100 15.89 -10.37 13.74
CA TYR A 100 16.67 -10.06 14.95
C TYR A 100 15.80 -10.11 16.22
N LYS A 101 15.71 -8.98 16.94
CA LYS A 101 14.92 -8.81 18.18
C LYS A 101 13.47 -8.37 17.93
N LYS A 102 13.05 -8.15 16.68
CA LYS A 102 11.69 -7.74 16.33
C LYS A 102 10.89 -8.90 15.76
N THR A 103 9.66 -9.03 16.24
CA THR A 103 8.66 -9.99 15.80
C THR A 103 7.41 -9.23 15.41
N VAL A 104 6.79 -9.62 14.29
CA VAL A 104 5.52 -9.06 13.79
C VAL A 104 4.59 -10.21 13.47
N GLU A 105 3.30 -10.00 13.71
CA GLU A 105 2.26 -11.02 13.59
C GLU A 105 1.13 -10.53 12.70
N PHE A 106 0.69 -11.40 11.80
CA PHE A 106 -0.39 -11.08 10.87
C PHE A 106 -1.04 -12.34 10.33
N THR A 107 -2.22 -12.18 9.74
CA THR A 107 -2.92 -13.25 9.04
C THR A 107 -2.34 -13.40 7.64
N LEU A 108 -1.81 -14.58 7.33
CA LEU A 108 -1.41 -14.97 5.99
C LEU A 108 -2.60 -15.62 5.29
N VAL A 109 -3.00 -15.04 4.16
CA VAL A 109 -4.11 -15.55 3.34
C VAL A 109 -3.56 -16.03 2.00
N LEU A 110 -3.83 -17.29 1.67
CA LEU A 110 -3.45 -17.92 0.41
C LEU A 110 -4.69 -18.13 -0.45
N VAL A 111 -4.66 -17.57 -1.66
CA VAL A 111 -5.81 -17.58 -2.56
C VAL A 111 -5.35 -17.93 -3.98
N LYS A 112 -6.13 -18.71 -4.71
CA LYS A 112 -5.84 -18.97 -6.13
C LYS A 112 -6.39 -17.83 -6.98
N ASP A 113 -5.53 -17.28 -7.83
CA ASP A 113 -5.92 -16.35 -8.88
C ASP A 113 -6.82 -17.06 -9.92
N LYS A 114 -7.55 -16.32 -10.75
CA LYS A 114 -8.38 -16.87 -11.85
C LYS A 114 -7.58 -17.77 -12.81
N LYS A 115 -6.26 -17.59 -12.85
CA LYS A 115 -5.29 -18.41 -13.62
C LYS A 115 -4.74 -19.62 -12.85
N GLY A 116 -5.34 -19.99 -11.73
CA GLY A 116 -4.90 -21.11 -10.87
C GLY A 116 -3.61 -20.85 -10.05
N LYS A 117 -3.00 -19.67 -10.18
CA LYS A 117 -1.75 -19.32 -9.50
C LYS A 117 -2.02 -18.88 -8.06
N VAL A 118 -1.44 -19.57 -7.08
CA VAL A 118 -1.55 -19.18 -5.67
C VAL A 118 -0.90 -17.81 -5.44
N ARG A 119 -1.65 -16.87 -4.87
CA ARG A 119 -1.18 -15.58 -4.34
C ARG A 119 -1.22 -15.63 -2.82
N ALA A 120 -0.35 -14.87 -2.20
CA ALA A 120 -0.25 -14.78 -0.76
C ALA A 120 -0.43 -13.31 -0.37
N PHE A 121 -1.28 -13.06 0.62
CA PHE A 121 -1.55 -11.77 1.21
C PHE A 121 -1.22 -11.81 2.70
N ALA A 122 -0.73 -10.68 3.21
CA ALA A 122 -0.51 -10.44 4.62
C ALA A 122 -1.47 -9.33 5.05
N THR A 123 -2.26 -9.61 6.09
CA THR A 123 -3.31 -8.70 6.54
C THR A 123 -3.57 -8.82 8.03
N THR A 124 -4.04 -7.74 8.63
CA THR A 124 -4.62 -7.70 9.99
C THR A 124 -6.14 -7.64 9.96
N LEU A 125 -6.75 -7.67 8.76
CA LEU A 125 -8.20 -7.72 8.61
C LEU A 125 -8.71 -9.08 9.08
N LEU A 126 -9.90 -9.08 9.69
CA LEU A 126 -10.65 -10.30 9.98
C LEU A 126 -11.21 -10.83 8.65
N VAL A 127 -10.59 -11.90 8.15
CA VAL A 127 -10.93 -12.50 6.86
C VAL A 127 -11.16 -13.98 7.07
N ASP A 128 -12.38 -14.42 6.81
CA ASP A 128 -12.71 -15.83 6.72
C ASP A 128 -12.39 -16.41 5.35
N VAL A 129 -12.35 -17.74 5.27
CA VAL A 129 -12.13 -18.49 4.03
C VAL A 129 -13.12 -18.06 2.93
N SER A 130 -14.37 -17.77 3.28
CA SER A 130 -15.40 -17.29 2.34
C SER A 130 -15.12 -15.89 1.79
N GLN A 131 -14.38 -15.05 2.53
CA GLN A 131 -14.05 -13.67 2.16
C GLN A 131 -12.65 -13.53 1.55
N ALA A 132 -11.87 -14.61 1.53
CA ALA A 132 -10.49 -14.59 1.07
C ALA A 132 -10.37 -14.21 -0.41
N ASP A 133 -11.32 -14.61 -1.25
CA ASP A 133 -11.35 -14.23 -2.67
C ASP A 133 -11.54 -12.72 -2.86
N ASN A 134 -12.34 -12.08 -1.98
CA ASN A 134 -12.57 -10.63 -1.99
C ASN A 134 -11.32 -9.81 -1.71
N LEU A 135 -10.25 -10.42 -1.16
CA LEU A 135 -8.97 -9.73 -0.97
C LEU A 135 -8.34 -9.27 -2.28
N PHE A 136 -8.59 -9.96 -3.39
CA PHE A 136 -8.12 -9.50 -4.69
C PHE A 136 -8.80 -8.20 -5.11
N ASP A 137 -10.11 -8.13 -4.95
CA ASP A 137 -10.90 -6.96 -5.32
C ASP A 137 -10.60 -5.79 -4.38
N LEU A 138 -10.50 -6.06 -3.06
CA LEU A 138 -10.05 -5.10 -2.07
C LEU A 138 -8.67 -4.56 -2.42
N TYR A 139 -7.69 -5.44 -2.71
CA TYR A 139 -6.36 -4.99 -3.10
C TYR A 139 -6.35 -4.27 -4.46
N GLY A 140 -7.31 -4.55 -5.34
CA GLY A 140 -7.54 -3.84 -6.59
C GLY A 140 -7.74 -2.33 -6.40
N ASN A 141 -8.28 -1.90 -5.25
CA ASN A 141 -8.40 -0.48 -4.91
C ASN A 141 -7.05 0.25 -4.86
N ARG A 142 -5.92 -0.47 -4.73
CA ARG A 142 -4.57 0.10 -4.84
C ARG A 142 -4.30 0.73 -6.21
N TRP A 143 -4.95 0.25 -7.28
CA TRP A 143 -4.76 0.77 -8.66
C TRP A 143 -4.95 2.29 -8.73
N SER A 144 -5.74 2.86 -7.80
CA SER A 144 -5.84 4.31 -7.57
C SER A 144 -4.51 5.06 -7.63
N ILE A 145 -3.43 4.52 -7.08
CA ILE A 145 -2.10 5.13 -7.11
C ILE A 145 -1.52 5.10 -8.53
N GLU A 146 -1.61 3.98 -9.23
CA GLU A 146 -1.12 3.84 -10.61
C GLU A 146 -1.88 4.74 -11.58
N THR A 147 -3.21 4.79 -11.50
CA THR A 147 -4.02 5.76 -12.28
C THR A 147 -3.58 7.20 -12.01
N SER A 148 -3.29 7.54 -10.74
CA SER A 148 -2.82 8.88 -10.39
C SER A 148 -1.49 9.21 -11.05
N TYR A 149 -0.57 8.23 -11.14
CA TYR A 149 0.70 8.40 -11.84
C TYR A 149 0.57 8.43 -13.36
N SER A 150 -0.38 7.70 -13.95
CA SER A 150 -0.68 7.80 -15.39
C SER A 150 -1.23 9.18 -15.75
N MET A 151 -2.23 9.68 -15.00
CA MET A 151 -2.78 11.03 -15.18
C MET A 151 -1.72 12.11 -14.96
N LEU A 152 -0.84 11.93 -13.97
CA LEU A 152 0.33 12.80 -13.79
C LEU A 152 1.21 12.85 -15.04
N GLY A 153 1.35 11.75 -15.78
CA GLY A 153 2.12 11.72 -17.03
C GLY A 153 1.51 12.59 -18.13
N GLU A 154 0.19 12.74 -18.14
CA GLU A 154 -0.56 13.56 -19.10
C GLU A 154 -0.61 15.04 -18.69
N VAL A 155 -0.77 15.31 -17.39
CA VAL A 155 -0.87 16.68 -16.83
C VAL A 155 0.50 17.33 -16.65
N ARG A 156 1.54 16.55 -16.36
CA ARG A 156 2.88 17.11 -16.09
C ARG A 156 3.51 17.59 -17.40
N THR A 157 3.90 18.85 -17.43
CA THR A 157 4.73 19.41 -18.50
C THR A 157 5.98 18.53 -18.69
N LYS A 158 6.18 18.00 -19.91
CA LYS A 158 7.40 17.28 -20.26
C LYS A 158 8.56 18.26 -20.17
N THR A 159 9.48 18.03 -19.25
CA THR A 159 10.67 18.89 -19.05
C THR A 159 11.94 18.10 -19.35
N ALA A 160 12.89 18.73 -20.03
CA ALA A 160 14.26 18.26 -20.20
C ALA A 160 15.18 18.71 -19.05
N SER A 161 14.64 19.36 -18.00
CA SER A 161 15.44 19.86 -16.89
C SER A 161 16.17 18.74 -16.16
N VAL A 162 17.48 18.88 -16.04
CA VAL A 162 18.36 17.99 -15.27
C VAL A 162 18.21 18.18 -13.75
N THR A 163 17.64 19.31 -13.33
CA THR A 163 17.53 19.68 -11.92
C THR A 163 16.45 18.87 -11.20
N TYR A 164 16.87 18.08 -10.21
CA TYR A 164 15.97 17.24 -9.42
C TYR A 164 14.83 18.04 -8.77
N ALA A 165 15.12 19.22 -8.22
CA ALA A 165 14.13 20.07 -7.57
C ALA A 165 12.99 20.48 -8.52
N VAL A 166 13.30 20.84 -9.77
CA VAL A 166 12.30 21.20 -10.79
C VAL A 166 11.43 19.99 -11.15
N ARG A 167 12.05 18.82 -11.38
CA ARG A 167 11.31 17.59 -11.67
C ARG A 167 10.39 17.19 -10.52
N TRP A 168 10.85 17.35 -9.28
CA TRP A 168 10.07 17.02 -8.10
C TRP A 168 8.94 18.01 -7.85
N PHE A 169 9.18 19.32 -8.04
CA PHE A 169 8.15 20.34 -8.00
C PHE A 169 7.01 20.02 -8.99
N LEU A 170 7.33 19.71 -10.25
CA LEU A 170 6.32 19.38 -11.26
C LEU A 170 5.50 18.13 -10.90
N VAL A 171 6.10 17.16 -10.22
CA VAL A 171 5.37 16.00 -9.69
C VAL A 171 4.39 16.42 -8.59
N LEU A 172 4.84 17.21 -7.62
CA LEU A 172 3.98 17.70 -6.53
C LEU A 172 2.88 18.61 -7.06
N PHE A 173 3.20 19.48 -8.01
CA PHE A 173 2.24 20.39 -8.65
C PHE A 173 1.17 19.62 -9.42
N GLY A 174 1.55 18.61 -10.21
CA GLY A 174 0.58 17.74 -10.89
C GLY A 174 -0.32 16.97 -9.92
N LEU A 175 0.21 16.54 -8.76
CA LEU A 175 -0.59 15.88 -7.72
C LEU A 175 -1.61 16.85 -7.10
N LEU A 176 -1.21 18.11 -6.89
CA LEU A 176 -2.09 19.16 -6.38
C LEU A 176 -3.19 19.50 -7.39
N LEU A 177 -2.86 19.67 -8.67
CA LEU A 177 -3.86 19.92 -9.73
C LEU A 177 -4.90 18.79 -9.80
N ARG A 178 -4.44 17.54 -9.72
CA ARG A 178 -5.33 16.37 -9.68
C ARG A 178 -6.26 16.41 -8.46
N ASN A 179 -5.72 16.67 -7.27
CA ASN A 179 -6.53 16.80 -6.06
C ASN A 179 -7.56 17.93 -6.22
N GLY A 180 -7.17 19.07 -6.81
CA GLY A 180 -8.05 20.18 -7.13
C GLY A 180 -9.18 19.75 -8.08
N TYR A 181 -8.88 19.04 -9.17
CA TYR A 181 -9.89 18.55 -10.10
C TYR A 181 -10.96 17.66 -9.44
N TYR A 182 -10.56 16.71 -8.59
CA TYR A 182 -11.52 15.89 -7.85
C TYR A 182 -12.34 16.70 -6.84
N LEU A 183 -11.73 17.71 -6.21
CA LEU A 183 -12.42 18.60 -5.29
C LEU A 183 -13.45 19.47 -6.02
N PHE A 184 -13.10 20.05 -7.17
CA PHE A 184 -14.01 20.86 -7.98
C PHE A 184 -15.18 20.04 -8.51
N LYS A 185 -14.95 18.79 -8.94
CA LYS A 185 -16.02 17.90 -9.39
C LYS A 185 -17.03 17.54 -8.29
N ARG A 186 -16.65 17.74 -7.01
CA ARG A 186 -17.48 17.45 -5.84
C ARG A 186 -18.24 18.68 -5.32
N LEU A 187 -17.86 19.89 -5.76
CA LEU A 187 -18.63 21.08 -5.43
C LEU A 187 -20.01 20.99 -6.11
N PRO A 188 -21.10 21.37 -5.41
CA PRO A 188 -22.46 21.31 -5.92
C PRO A 188 -22.69 22.22 -7.13
#